data_AF-A0A9P5NRJ5-F1
#
_entry.id   AF-A0A9P5NRJ5-F1
#
_cell.length_a   1.000
_cell.length_b   1.000
_cell.length_c   1.000
_cell.angle_alpha   90.00
_cell.angle_beta   90.00
_cell.angle_gamma   90.00
#
_symmetry.space_group_name_H-M   'P 1'
#
loop_
_entity.id
_entity.type
_entity.pdbx_description
1 polymer ?
#
loop_
_entity_poly.entity_id
_entity_poly.type
_entity_poly.pdbx_seq_one_letter_code
_entity_poly.pdbx_strand_id
1 'polypeptide(L)'
;MSIRALYASIFVTTAVIITASTIPIIVLGALILSWVNRLPSSDHDTVIKALGNNFHTFIVYGLTGSSEWILGAAVVWRFPAACAVMMMGAFSWLLCVIVAPWKAEHLLSPHFDSIPGLQKTCHEIIAMSALVLMNFCGGTFHPFWLLIKLRLSILKRQWWASPSLS
;
A
#
# COMPACT_ATOMS: atom_id res chain seq x y z
N MET A 1 -12.12 27.51 11.32
CA MET A 1 -12.03 26.55 10.20
C MET A 1 -13.36 25.81 10.08
N SER A 2 -14.00 25.80 8.90
CA SER A 2 -15.30 25.13 8.73
C SER A 2 -15.15 23.60 8.68
N ILE A 3 -16.18 22.86 9.05
CA ILE A 3 -16.20 21.38 9.00
C ILE A 3 -15.85 20.89 7.57
N ARG A 4 -16.35 21.57 6.54
CA ARG A 4 -16.04 21.25 5.14
C ARG A 4 -14.56 21.45 4.80
N ALA A 5 -13.95 22.54 5.28
CA ALA A 5 -12.52 22.78 5.09
C ALA A 5 -11.65 21.72 5.80
N LEU A 6 -12.12 21.21 6.94
CA LEU A 6 -11.45 20.14 7.68
C LEU A 6 -11.53 18.79 6.97
N TYR A 7 -12.71 18.40 6.49
CA TYR A 7 -12.85 17.19 5.67
C TYR A 7 -12.02 17.27 4.40
N ALA A 8 -12.02 18.43 3.73
CA ALA A 8 -11.23 18.61 2.54
C ALA A 8 -9.72 18.47 2.83
N SER A 9 -9.22 19.10 3.90
CA SER A 9 -7.81 19.00 4.29
C SER A 9 -7.40 17.57 4.66
N ILE A 10 -8.22 16.85 5.45
CA ILE A 10 -7.93 15.45 5.79
C ILE A 10 -7.90 14.59 4.53
N PHE A 11 -8.85 14.79 3.62
CA PHE A 11 -8.93 14.05 2.38
C PHE A 11 -7.71 14.31 1.48
N VAL A 12 -7.33 15.58 1.24
CA VAL A 12 -6.13 15.93 0.45
C VAL A 12 -4.89 15.28 1.06
N THR A 13 -4.69 15.43 2.37
CA THR A 13 -3.51 14.87 3.05
C THR A 13 -3.45 13.35 2.93
N THR A 14 -4.59 12.67 3.09
CA THR A 14 -4.68 11.21 2.91
C THR A 14 -4.35 10.81 1.48
N ALA A 15 -4.90 11.52 0.49
CA ALA A 15 -4.65 11.27 -0.92
C ALA A 15 -3.17 11.47 -1.30
N VAL A 16 -2.53 12.53 -0.79
CA VAL A 16 -1.10 12.82 -1.03
C VAL A 16 -0.22 11.74 -0.41
N ILE A 17 -0.47 11.38 0.85
CA ILE A 17 0.31 10.37 1.56
C ILE A 17 0.20 9.02 0.86
N ILE A 18 -1.02 8.59 0.51
CA ILE A 18 -1.22 7.33 -0.20
C ILE A 18 -0.52 7.39 -1.56
N THR A 19 -0.73 8.43 -2.36
CA THR A 19 -0.05 8.59 -3.67
C THR A 19 1.47 8.51 -3.55
N ALA A 20 2.06 9.18 -2.56
CA ALA A 20 3.50 9.13 -2.29
C ALA A 20 3.97 7.73 -1.86
N SER A 21 3.12 6.97 -1.17
CA SER A 21 3.38 5.57 -0.78
C SER A 21 3.25 4.60 -1.97
N THR A 22 2.46 4.98 -2.96
CA THR A 22 1.99 4.13 -4.04
C THR A 22 2.98 4.06 -5.21
N ILE A 23 3.65 5.17 -5.52
CA ILE A 23 4.68 5.23 -6.57
C ILE A 23 5.86 4.28 -6.30
N PRO A 24 6.44 4.24 -5.08
CA PRO A 24 7.51 3.29 -4.76
C PRO A 24 7.12 1.83 -4.98
N ILE A 25 5.85 1.46 -4.77
CA ILE A 25 5.36 0.08 -4.97
C ILE A 25 5.30 -0.27 -6.45
N ILE A 26 4.86 0.67 -7.28
CA ILE A 26 4.86 0.48 -8.73
C ILE A 26 6.29 0.28 -9.23
N VAL A 27 7.20 1.15 -8.79
CA VAL A 27 8.62 1.05 -9.13
C VAL A 27 9.21 -0.27 -8.63
N LEU A 28 8.91 -0.66 -7.39
CA LEU A 28 9.39 -1.91 -6.79
C LEU A 28 8.86 -3.14 -7.53
N GLY A 29 7.57 -3.19 -7.86
CA GLY A 29 6.98 -4.29 -8.64
C GLY A 29 7.62 -4.42 -10.03
N ALA A 30 7.86 -3.29 -10.70
CA ALA A 30 8.54 -3.26 -12.00
C ALA A 30 10.02 -3.68 -11.90
N LEU A 31 10.73 -3.24 -10.86
CA LEU A 31 12.11 -3.62 -10.59
C LEU A 31 12.24 -5.11 -10.29
N ILE A 32 11.35 -5.64 -9.46
CA ILE A 32 11.30 -7.08 -9.14
C ILE A 32 11.04 -7.89 -10.41
N LEU A 33 10.04 -7.54 -11.22
CA LEU A 33 9.77 -8.22 -12.50
C LEU A 33 10.95 -8.15 -13.45
N SER A 34 11.54 -6.96 -13.60
CA SER A 34 12.70 -6.76 -14.46
C SER A 34 13.91 -7.55 -13.97
N TRP A 35 14.09 -7.70 -12.67
CA TRP A 35 15.19 -8.43 -12.08
C TRP A 35 15.00 -9.94 -12.26
N VAL A 36 13.81 -10.46 -11.93
CA VAL A 36 13.48 -11.89 -12.14
C VAL A 36 13.71 -12.28 -13.59
N ASN A 37 13.24 -11.49 -14.55
CA ASN A 37 13.41 -11.76 -15.98
C ASN A 37 14.87 -11.72 -16.49
N ARG A 38 15.80 -11.16 -15.71
CA ARG A 38 17.23 -11.10 -16.06
C ARG A 38 18.04 -12.23 -15.44
N LEU A 39 17.43 -13.08 -14.60
CA LEU A 39 18.11 -14.20 -13.99
C LEU A 39 18.49 -15.26 -15.04
N PRO A 40 19.65 -15.93 -14.87
CA PRO A 40 19.95 -17.14 -15.63
C PRO A 40 18.84 -18.19 -15.45
N SER A 41 18.60 -19.03 -16.45
CA SER A 41 17.49 -20.00 -16.44
C SER A 41 17.49 -20.93 -15.21
N SER A 42 18.68 -21.32 -14.72
CA SER A 42 18.83 -22.15 -13.52
C SER A 42 18.36 -21.46 -12.23
N ASP A 43 18.56 -20.15 -12.13
CA ASP A 43 18.18 -19.36 -10.97
C ASP A 43 16.73 -18.88 -11.08
N HIS A 44 16.29 -18.59 -12.30
CA HIS A 44 14.91 -18.18 -12.60
C HIS A 44 13.90 -19.21 -12.09
N ASP A 45 14.08 -20.49 -12.42
CA ASP A 45 13.15 -21.55 -12.02
C ASP A 45 13.13 -21.75 -10.51
N THR A 46 14.30 -21.64 -9.86
CA THR A 46 14.43 -21.72 -8.40
C THR A 46 13.70 -20.57 -7.72
N VAL A 47 13.86 -19.35 -8.23
CA VAL A 47 13.24 -18.13 -7.70
C VAL A 47 11.72 -18.15 -7.92
N ILE A 48 11.25 -18.49 -9.12
CA ILE A 48 9.82 -18.62 -9.43
C ILE A 48 9.17 -19.66 -8.51
N LYS A 49 9.83 -20.81 -8.31
CA LYS A 49 9.31 -21.88 -7.44
C LYS A 49 9.23 -21.47 -5.98
N ALA A 50 10.22 -20.72 -5.48
CA ALA A 50 10.23 -20.21 -4.11
C ALA A 50 9.19 -19.10 -3.88
N LEU A 51 8.97 -18.24 -4.88
CA LEU A 51 7.94 -17.20 -4.87
C LEU A 51 6.52 -17.78 -5.03
N GLY A 52 6.41 -18.96 -5.66
CA GLY A 52 5.18 -19.69 -5.85
C GLY A 52 4.27 -19.10 -6.95
N ASN A 53 3.20 -19.83 -7.28
CA ASN A 53 2.29 -19.49 -8.38
C ASN A 53 1.57 -18.14 -8.18
N ASN A 54 1.53 -17.62 -6.96
CA ASN A 54 0.78 -16.41 -6.63
C ASN A 54 1.61 -15.12 -6.78
N PHE A 55 2.90 -15.21 -7.07
CA PHE A 55 3.77 -14.04 -7.14
C PHE A 55 3.41 -13.05 -8.26
N HIS A 56 3.03 -13.56 -9.44
CA HIS A 56 2.53 -12.70 -10.51
C HIS A 56 1.25 -11.97 -10.08
N THR A 57 0.35 -12.70 -9.42
CA THR A 57 -0.88 -12.16 -8.85
C THR A 57 -0.61 -11.08 -7.78
N PHE A 58 0.39 -11.28 -6.93
CA PHE A 58 0.87 -10.28 -5.96
C PHE A 58 1.29 -8.98 -6.64
N ILE A 59 2.16 -9.08 -7.65
CA ILE A 59 2.66 -7.89 -8.36
C ILE A 59 1.53 -7.19 -9.11
N VAL A 60 0.65 -7.94 -9.78
CA VAL A 60 -0.49 -7.37 -10.52
C VAL A 60 -1.43 -6.63 -9.56
N TYR A 61 -1.83 -7.22 -8.44
CA TYR A 61 -2.70 -6.53 -7.48
C TYR A 61 -2.03 -5.32 -6.85
N GLY A 62 -0.73 -5.40 -6.55
CA GLY A 62 0.05 -4.25 -6.07
C GLY A 62 0.04 -3.11 -7.07
N LEU A 63 0.33 -3.38 -8.35
CA LEU A 63 0.34 -2.38 -9.42
C LEU A 63 -1.05 -1.80 -9.70
N THR A 64 -2.06 -2.66 -9.87
CA THR A 64 -3.43 -2.26 -10.17
C THR A 64 -4.00 -1.42 -9.05
N GLY A 65 -3.94 -1.91 -7.80
CA GLY A 65 -4.46 -1.16 -6.66
C GLY A 65 -3.76 0.17 -6.47
N SER A 66 -2.46 0.22 -6.75
CA SER A 66 -1.68 1.44 -6.77
C SER A 66 -2.16 2.44 -7.83
N SER A 67 -2.37 1.99 -9.06
CA SER A 67 -2.86 2.84 -10.14
C SER A 67 -4.28 3.37 -9.89
N GLU A 68 -5.18 2.54 -9.36
CA GLU A 68 -6.56 2.89 -9.02
C GLU A 68 -6.59 3.98 -7.95
N TRP A 69 -5.73 3.89 -6.93
CA TRP A 69 -5.62 4.92 -5.91
C TRP A 69 -5.14 6.26 -6.46
N ILE A 70 -4.10 6.27 -7.30
CA ILE A 70 -3.57 7.50 -7.91
C ILE A 70 -4.64 8.16 -8.78
N LEU A 71 -5.29 7.38 -9.64
CA LEU A 71 -6.34 7.88 -10.54
C LEU A 71 -7.52 8.41 -9.75
N GLY A 72 -8.01 7.65 -8.77
CA GLY A 72 -9.12 8.06 -7.91
C GLY A 72 -8.80 9.35 -7.15
N ALA A 73 -7.64 9.43 -6.51
CA ALA A 73 -7.18 10.62 -5.79
C ALA A 73 -7.09 11.86 -6.69
N ALA A 74 -6.66 11.71 -7.94
CA ALA A 74 -6.52 12.82 -8.88
C ALA A 74 -7.87 13.43 -9.30
N VAL A 75 -8.94 12.63 -9.34
CA VAL A 75 -10.23 13.06 -9.93
C VAL A 75 -11.41 13.14 -8.95
N VAL A 76 -11.24 12.72 -7.70
CA VAL A 76 -12.29 12.69 -6.67
C VAL A 76 -12.97 14.01 -6.34
N TRP A 77 -12.27 15.13 -6.52
CA TRP A 77 -12.85 16.46 -6.38
C TRP A 77 -13.86 16.81 -7.47
N ARG A 78 -13.78 16.12 -8.62
CA ARG A 78 -14.62 16.36 -9.80
C ARG A 78 -15.69 15.30 -9.98
N PHE A 79 -15.43 14.06 -9.57
CA PHE A 79 -16.31 12.94 -9.82
C PHE A 79 -16.50 12.10 -8.55
N PRO A 80 -17.71 12.07 -7.96
CA PRO A 80 -18.02 11.22 -6.80
C PRO A 80 -17.74 9.73 -7.05
N ALA A 81 -17.83 9.29 -8.31
CA ALA A 81 -17.48 7.93 -8.73
C ALA A 81 -16.01 7.56 -8.45
N ALA A 82 -15.12 8.54 -8.30
CA ALA A 82 -13.72 8.30 -7.93
C ALA A 82 -13.58 7.65 -6.54
N CYS A 83 -14.53 7.88 -5.62
CA CYS A 83 -14.54 7.18 -4.34
C CYS A 83 -14.66 5.66 -4.53
N ALA A 84 -15.44 5.20 -5.53
CA ALA A 84 -15.54 3.78 -5.85
C ALA A 84 -14.22 3.24 -6.43
N VAL A 85 -13.53 4.02 -7.26
CA VAL A 85 -12.19 3.66 -7.79
C VAL A 85 -11.18 3.54 -6.66
N MET A 86 -11.19 4.46 -5.69
CA MET A 86 -10.31 4.38 -4.51
C MET A 86 -10.64 3.16 -3.63
N MET A 87 -11.92 2.80 -3.48
CA MET A 87 -12.31 1.57 -2.77
C MET A 87 -11.85 0.29 -3.50
N MET A 88 -11.92 0.25 -4.82
CA MET A 88 -11.33 -0.86 -5.60
C MET A 88 -9.83 -0.92 -5.40
N GLY A 89 -9.14 0.23 -5.42
CA GLY A 89 -7.72 0.32 -5.09
C GLY A 89 -7.40 -0.29 -3.72
N ALA A 90 -8.19 0.03 -2.69
CA ALA A 90 -8.03 -0.53 -1.36
C ALA A 90 -8.23 -2.05 -1.33
N PHE A 91 -9.20 -2.55 -2.08
CA PHE A 91 -9.48 -3.98 -2.18
C PHE A 91 -8.37 -4.73 -2.92
N SER A 92 -7.87 -4.19 -4.03
CA SER A 92 -6.70 -4.68 -4.76
C SER A 92 -5.47 -4.77 -3.85
N TRP A 93 -5.25 -3.76 -3.00
CA TRP A 93 -4.19 -3.79 -1.99
C TRP A 93 -4.38 -4.88 -0.94
N LEU A 94 -5.60 -5.07 -0.45
CA LEU A 94 -5.90 -6.15 0.49
C LEU A 94 -5.60 -7.52 -0.15
N LEU A 95 -6.00 -7.73 -1.40
CA LEU A 95 -5.69 -8.94 -2.15
C LEU A 95 -4.18 -9.12 -2.32
N CYS A 96 -3.45 -8.06 -2.67
CA CYS A 96 -1.99 -8.06 -2.75
C CYS A 96 -1.36 -8.60 -1.45
N VAL A 97 -1.75 -8.06 -0.29
CA VAL A 97 -1.25 -8.53 1.02
C VAL A 97 -1.62 -9.99 1.27
N ILE A 98 -2.84 -10.43 0.91
CA ILE A 98 -3.27 -11.82 1.10
C ILE A 98 -2.43 -12.79 0.25
N VAL A 99 -2.12 -12.44 -0.99
CA VAL A 99 -1.40 -13.32 -1.92
C VAL A 99 0.12 -13.18 -1.86
N ALA A 100 0.63 -12.26 -1.04
CA ALA A 100 2.06 -12.01 -0.93
C ALA A 100 2.82 -13.27 -0.48
N PRO A 101 4.01 -13.53 -1.04
CA PRO A 101 4.77 -14.73 -0.76
C PRO A 101 5.55 -14.60 0.56
N TRP A 102 4.84 -14.49 1.68
CA TRP A 102 5.39 -14.24 3.03
C TRP A 102 6.47 -15.22 3.50
N LYS A 103 6.60 -16.38 2.86
CA LYS A 103 7.57 -17.43 3.22
C LYS A 103 8.75 -17.56 2.24
N ALA A 104 8.79 -16.74 1.19
CA ALA A 104 9.82 -16.86 0.15
C ALA A 104 11.23 -16.57 0.67
N GLU A 105 11.37 -15.70 1.68
CA GLU A 105 12.66 -15.33 2.27
C GLU A 105 13.41 -16.56 2.83
N HIS A 106 12.73 -17.43 3.60
CA HIS A 106 13.35 -18.63 4.17
C HIS A 106 13.82 -19.63 3.10
N LEU A 107 13.16 -19.64 1.93
CA LEU A 107 13.50 -20.53 0.82
C LEU A 107 14.61 -19.96 -0.06
N LEU A 108 14.69 -18.63 -0.17
CA LEU A 108 15.63 -17.94 -1.03
C LEU A 108 16.95 -17.56 -0.33
N SER A 109 16.93 -17.39 0.99
CA SER A 109 18.09 -16.96 1.78
C SER A 109 19.35 -17.83 1.56
N PRO A 110 19.27 -19.18 1.60
CA PRO A 110 20.45 -20.03 1.37
C PRO A 110 21.02 -19.92 -0.05
N HIS A 111 20.15 -19.66 -1.04
CA HIS A 111 20.54 -19.52 -2.44
C HIS A 111 21.21 -18.16 -2.67
N PHE A 112 20.67 -17.10 -2.07
CA PHE A 112 21.18 -15.74 -2.21
C PHE A 112 22.48 -15.53 -1.46
N ASP A 113 22.69 -16.20 -0.31
CA ASP A 113 23.95 -16.13 0.44
C ASP A 113 25.16 -16.66 -0.35
N SER A 114 24.92 -17.46 -1.38
CA SER A 114 25.97 -17.98 -2.26
C SER A 114 26.36 -17.03 -3.40
N ILE A 115 25.59 -15.95 -3.66
CA ILE A 115 25.77 -15.06 -4.81
C ILE A 115 25.84 -13.58 -4.34
N PRO A 116 27.04 -12.97 -4.23
CA PRO A 116 27.22 -11.63 -3.67
C PRO A 116 26.44 -10.51 -4.39
N GLY A 117 26.30 -10.60 -5.72
CA GLY A 117 25.52 -9.62 -6.50
C GLY A 117 24.00 -9.69 -6.23
N LEU A 118 23.53 -10.87 -5.80
CA LEU A 118 22.13 -11.13 -5.52
C LEU A 118 21.74 -10.65 -4.11
N GLN A 119 22.63 -10.80 -3.14
CA GLN A 119 22.46 -10.26 -1.78
C GLN A 119 22.20 -8.76 -1.76
N LYS A 120 22.96 -7.98 -2.53
CA LYS A 120 22.78 -6.51 -2.58
C LYS A 120 21.39 -6.13 -3.11
N THR A 121 20.98 -6.76 -4.20
CA THR A 121 19.68 -6.49 -4.83
C THR A 121 18.53 -6.93 -3.93
N CYS A 122 18.66 -8.07 -3.24
CA CYS A 122 17.66 -8.57 -2.31
C CYS A 122 17.52 -7.67 -1.08
N HIS A 123 18.62 -7.15 -0.52
CA HIS A 123 18.59 -6.16 0.56
C HIS A 123 17.92 -4.85 0.13
N GLU A 124 18.20 -4.36 -1.07
CA GLU A 124 17.55 -3.16 -1.61
C GLU A 124 16.03 -3.37 -1.78
N ILE A 125 15.61 -4.54 -2.27
CA ILE A 125 14.19 -4.91 -2.40
C ILE A 125 13.52 -5.02 -1.03
N ILE A 126 14.14 -5.68 -0.05
CA ILE A 126 13.61 -5.82 1.31
C ILE A 126 13.52 -4.45 2.00
N ALA A 127 14.56 -3.62 1.90
CA ALA A 127 14.58 -2.28 2.46
C ALA A 127 13.48 -1.39 1.84
N MET A 128 13.32 -1.42 0.51
CA MET A 128 12.22 -0.73 -0.19
C MET A 128 10.86 -1.25 0.25
N SER A 129 10.68 -2.57 0.36
CA SER A 129 9.44 -3.21 0.82
C SER A 129 9.09 -2.80 2.25
N ALA A 130 10.08 -2.75 3.14
CA ALA A 130 9.91 -2.32 4.53
C ALA A 130 9.59 -0.81 4.62
N LEU A 131 10.24 0.02 3.80
CA LEU A 131 9.95 1.47 3.73
C LEU A 131 8.53 1.73 3.21
N VAL A 132 8.09 0.94 2.23
CA VAL A 132 6.72 0.92 1.73
C VAL A 132 5.74 0.51 2.83
N LEU A 133 6.03 -0.56 3.57
CA LEU A 133 5.17 -1.04 4.66
C LEU A 133 5.08 0.00 5.79
N MET A 134 6.20 0.65 6.14
CA MET A 134 6.23 1.71 7.13
C MET A 134 5.49 2.95 6.67
N ASN A 135 5.58 3.33 5.39
CA ASN A 135 4.78 4.40 4.82
C ASN A 135 3.29 4.05 4.79
N PHE A 136 2.93 2.79 4.54
CA PHE A 136 1.54 2.33 4.60
C PHE A 136 1.00 2.34 6.03
N CYS A 137 1.75 1.82 7.00
CA CYS A 137 1.36 1.80 8.40
C CYS A 137 1.32 3.20 9.01
N GLY A 138 2.29 4.07 8.71
CA GLY A 138 2.33 5.44 9.21
C GLY A 138 1.36 6.38 8.48
N GLY A 139 1.24 6.20 7.17
CA GLY A 139 0.52 7.10 6.29
C GLY A 139 -0.98 6.83 6.17
N THR A 140 -1.39 5.56 6.22
CA THR A 140 -2.80 5.18 6.05
C THR A 140 -3.55 5.15 7.39
N PHE A 141 -2.90 4.71 8.47
CA PHE A 141 -3.54 4.66 9.80
C PHE A 141 -3.64 6.03 10.48
N HIS A 142 -2.66 6.92 10.29
CA HIS A 142 -2.66 8.22 10.97
C HIS A 142 -3.87 9.12 10.60
N PRO A 143 -4.25 9.30 9.32
CA PRO A 143 -5.44 10.06 8.97
C PRO A 143 -6.74 9.35 9.36
N PHE A 144 -6.81 8.01 9.28
CA PHE A 144 -7.96 7.22 9.76
C PHE A 144 -8.17 7.37 11.27
N TRP A 145 -7.07 7.32 12.04
CA TRP A 145 -7.06 7.53 13.49
C TRP A 145 -7.48 8.96 13.86
N LEU A 146 -7.00 9.96 13.11
CA LEU A 146 -7.44 11.35 13.27
C LEU A 146 -8.93 11.52 12.99
N LEU A 147 -9.48 10.86 11.95
CA LEU A 147 -10.92 10.88 11.65
C LEU A 147 -11.75 10.24 12.78
N ILE A 148 -11.31 9.10 13.32
CA ILE A 148 -11.96 8.46 14.47
C ILE A 148 -11.93 9.38 15.69
N LYS A 149 -10.77 9.93 16.04
CA LYS A 149 -10.64 10.89 17.14
C LYS A 149 -11.53 12.11 16.94
N LEU A 150 -11.60 12.65 15.72
CA LEU A 150 -12.43 13.80 15.40
C LEU A 150 -13.92 13.47 15.55
N ARG A 151 -14.36 12.31 15.06
CA ARG A 151 -15.77 11.88 15.18
C ARG A 151 -16.17 11.63 16.63
N LEU A 152 -15.30 11.00 17.42
CA LEU A 152 -15.50 10.83 18.86
C LEU A 152 -15.56 12.19 19.58
N SER A 153 -14.75 13.16 19.16
CA SER A 153 -14.78 14.53 19.70
C SER A 153 -16.10 15.24 19.42
N ILE A 154 -16.64 15.09 18.21
CA ILE A 154 -17.94 15.67 17.81
C ILE A 154 -19.09 15.00 18.58
N LEU A 155 -19.09 13.67 18.65
CA LEU A 155 -20.11 12.92 19.40
C LEU A 155 -20.11 13.30 20.88
N LYS A 156 -18.92 13.44 21.48
CA LYS A 156 -18.78 13.93 22.85
C LYS A 156 -19.41 15.32 22.99
N ARG A 157 -19.07 16.29 22.13
CA ARG A 157 -19.67 17.64 22.19
C ARG A 157 -21.19 17.64 22.02
N GLN A 158 -21.74 16.81 21.14
CA GLN A 158 -23.19 16.66 20.97
C GLN A 158 -23.85 16.10 22.24
N TRP A 159 -23.21 15.14 22.90
CA TRP A 159 -23.71 14.55 24.15
C TRP A 159 -23.77 15.56 25.30
N TRP A 160 -22.77 16.42 25.44
CA TRP A 160 -22.75 17.48 26.47
C TRP A 160 -23.66 18.67 26.14
N ALA A 161 -24.10 18.81 24.89
CA ALA A 161 -25.00 19.85 24.44
C ALA A 161 -26.47 19.43 24.47
N SER A 162 -26.77 18.14 24.68
CA SER A 162 -28.15 17.70 24.95
C SER A 162 -28.58 18.23 26.32
N PRO A 163 -29.60 19.11 26.40
CA PRO A 163 -30.15 19.52 27.68
C PRO A 163 -30.62 18.26 28.40
N SER A 164 -30.17 18.08 29.64
CA SER A 164 -30.72 17.06 30.53
C SER A 164 -32.23 17.19 30.49
N LEU A 165 -32.92 16.14 30.06
CA LEU A 165 -34.37 16.00 30.19
C LEU A 165 -34.69 16.02 31.68
N SER A 166 -34.85 17.23 32.22
CA SER A 166 -35.41 17.54 33.53
C SER A 166 -36.91 17.63 33.42
#